data_AF-A0A0N0ATW2-F1
#
_entry.id   AF-A0A0N0ATW2-F1
#
_cell.length_a   1.000
_cell.length_b   1.000
_cell.length_c   1.000
_cell.angle_alpha   90.00
_cell.angle_beta   90.00
_cell.angle_gamma   90.00
#
_symmetry.space_group_name_H-M   'P 1'
#
loop_
_entity.id
_entity.type
_entity.pdbx_description
1 polymer ?
#
loop_
_entity_poly.entity_id
_entity_poly.type
_entity_poly.pdbx_seq_one_letter_code
_entity_poly.pdbx_strand_id
1 'polypeptide(L)'
;MAVAIVVGVTSCESGVFDRPGGDTATDPTTTTRHTGTGSDTTTTKGGTRYGWFLPEGPDSPSFPEDNVYTALKARACAEAQAILDDQWSSMTSPRNVLLYQAGVHLCGGRESAGRAMFDRASRYGWAMNRGSDGSGEVDCATYQAVRSVLEQQAPESFPCAEGRPPRWPDDTDRADPRTDTTTTTTTPTGTTTTTTTTTTRTTTTTTTTTTS
;
A
#
# COMPACT_ATOMS: atom_id res chain seq x y z
N MET A 1 -4.22 41.53 -42.72
CA MET A 1 -4.99 40.27 -42.76
C MET A 1 -5.51 40.01 -41.36
N ALA A 2 -6.82 39.86 -41.22
CA ALA A 2 -7.52 39.52 -39.99
C ALA A 2 -8.03 38.09 -40.11
N VAL A 3 -8.08 37.33 -39.00
CA VAL A 3 -9.24 36.49 -38.62
C VAL A 3 -9.27 36.42 -37.08
N ALA A 4 -10.43 36.76 -36.53
CA ALA A 4 -10.85 36.54 -35.16
C ALA A 4 -11.75 35.29 -35.09
N ILE A 5 -11.78 34.59 -33.95
CA ILE A 5 -12.99 33.87 -33.48
C ILE A 5 -13.12 34.08 -31.96
N VAL A 6 -14.32 34.52 -31.58
CA VAL A 6 -14.86 34.78 -30.25
C VAL A 6 -15.98 33.74 -30.00
N VAL A 7 -16.46 33.69 -28.74
CA VAL A 7 -17.78 33.24 -28.24
C VAL A 7 -17.71 31.90 -27.47
N GLY A 8 -18.18 31.78 -26.21
CA GLY A 8 -18.85 32.75 -25.35
C GLY A 8 -19.43 32.11 -24.07
N VAL A 9 -19.42 32.92 -22.99
CA VAL A 9 -20.43 33.17 -21.93
C VAL A 9 -21.37 32.07 -21.45
N THR A 10 -21.52 31.96 -20.11
CA THR A 10 -22.75 32.40 -19.41
C THR A 10 -22.44 32.88 -17.99
N SER A 11 -22.96 34.06 -17.67
CA SER A 11 -23.11 34.61 -16.32
C SER A 11 -24.59 34.55 -15.98
N CYS A 12 -24.95 34.02 -14.81
CA CYS A 12 -26.27 34.15 -14.16
C CYS A 12 -26.05 33.89 -12.65
N GLU A 13 -26.74 34.47 -11.68
CA GLU A 13 -27.54 35.69 -11.51
C GLU A 13 -27.91 35.72 -10.01
N SER A 14 -28.31 36.87 -9.51
CA SER A 14 -28.59 37.21 -8.11
C SER A 14 -29.89 36.60 -7.53
N GLY A 15 -29.95 36.47 -6.19
CA GLY A 15 -31.18 36.42 -5.38
C GLY A 15 -30.89 35.83 -3.98
N VAL A 16 -31.47 36.23 -2.84
CA VAL A 16 -32.35 37.34 -2.44
C VAL A 16 -32.25 37.47 -0.90
N PHE A 17 -32.71 38.59 -0.37
CA PHE A 17 -32.70 39.02 1.05
C PHE A 17 -33.83 38.42 1.92
N ASP A 18 -33.69 38.57 3.24
CA ASP A 18 -34.70 38.62 4.34
C ASP A 18 -34.91 37.46 5.35
N ARG A 19 -35.40 37.85 6.54
CA ARG A 19 -35.10 37.42 7.93
C ARG A 19 -36.24 36.52 8.54
N PRO A 20 -36.47 36.50 9.89
CA PRO A 20 -36.26 35.40 10.86
C PRO A 20 -37.51 34.54 11.24
N GLY A 21 -37.24 33.32 11.76
CA GLY A 21 -38.12 32.58 12.70
C GLY A 21 -39.07 31.54 12.09
N GLY A 22 -39.09 30.31 12.64
CA GLY A 22 -40.18 29.34 12.42
C GLY A 22 -39.75 27.88 12.28
N ASP A 23 -39.52 27.24 13.44
CA ASP A 23 -39.84 25.85 13.80
C ASP A 23 -39.52 24.65 12.86
N THR A 24 -38.56 23.87 13.35
CA THR A 24 -38.62 22.41 13.56
C THR A 24 -39.08 21.51 12.40
N ALA A 25 -38.09 20.99 11.67
CA ALA A 25 -38.13 19.60 11.22
C ALA A 25 -36.86 18.91 11.72
N THR A 26 -37.01 18.18 12.81
CA THR A 26 -36.06 17.20 13.33
C THR A 26 -35.78 16.17 12.25
N ASP A 27 -34.58 16.18 11.67
CA ASP A 27 -34.01 15.04 10.96
C ASP A 27 -32.67 14.73 11.64
N PRO A 28 -32.49 13.53 12.22
CA PRO A 28 -31.29 13.19 12.97
C PRO A 28 -30.09 13.20 12.01
N THR A 29 -29.34 14.29 12.04
CA THR A 29 -27.92 14.25 11.67
C THR A 29 -27.23 13.39 12.71
N THR A 30 -27.30 12.06 12.56
CA THR A 30 -26.42 11.16 13.29
C THR A 30 -25.03 11.33 12.71
N THR A 31 -24.35 12.36 13.21
CA THR A 31 -22.89 12.41 13.18
C THR A 31 -22.45 11.25 14.06
N THR A 32 -22.16 10.09 13.47
CA THR A 32 -21.33 9.12 14.17
C THR A 32 -19.92 9.71 14.21
N ARG A 33 -19.68 10.56 15.22
CA ARG A 33 -18.33 10.84 15.69
C ARG A 33 -17.79 9.51 16.20
N HIS A 34 -16.91 8.87 15.44
CA HIS A 34 -15.91 8.04 16.06
C HIS A 34 -14.87 8.97 16.68
N THR A 35 -14.86 8.97 18.00
CA THR A 35 -13.82 9.59 18.83
C THR A 35 -12.51 8.89 18.47
N GLY A 36 -11.68 9.56 17.67
CA GLY A 36 -10.40 9.02 17.23
C GLY A 36 -9.73 9.93 16.22
N THR A 37 -8.82 10.75 16.72
CA THR A 37 -7.88 11.64 16.03
C THR A 37 -7.54 11.22 14.58
N GLY A 38 -7.92 12.06 13.60
CA GLY A 38 -7.22 12.14 12.30
C GLY A 38 -7.60 11.14 11.20
N SER A 39 -8.88 10.82 10.99
CA SER A 39 -9.32 10.18 9.74
C SER A 39 -9.52 11.23 8.64
N ASP A 40 -8.59 11.31 7.68
CA ASP A 40 -8.82 12.03 6.41
C ASP A 40 -9.77 11.21 5.51
N THR A 41 -11.04 11.14 5.92
CA THR A 41 -12.10 10.55 5.11
C THR A 41 -12.58 11.61 4.13
N THR A 42 -12.14 11.52 2.86
CA THR A 42 -12.66 12.40 1.81
C THR A 42 -14.00 11.84 1.33
N THR A 43 -15.11 12.31 1.92
CA THR A 43 -16.46 12.00 1.44
C THR A 43 -16.74 12.81 0.17
N THR A 44 -16.45 12.23 -0.99
CA THR A 44 -16.92 12.76 -2.27
C THR A 44 -18.36 12.28 -2.48
N LYS A 45 -19.22 13.13 -3.04
CA LYS A 45 -20.63 12.84 -3.40
C LYS A 45 -20.71 11.59 -4.30
N GLY A 46 -20.70 10.40 -3.72
CA GLY A 46 -20.51 9.13 -4.43
C GLY A 46 -19.98 7.94 -3.62
N GLY A 47 -19.55 8.13 -2.36
CA GLY A 47 -19.16 7.04 -1.46
C GLY A 47 -18.00 7.41 -0.53
N THR A 48 -17.84 6.67 0.57
CA THR A 48 -16.70 6.80 1.49
C THR A 48 -15.46 6.21 0.84
N ARG A 49 -14.40 7.00 0.69
CA ARG A 49 -13.06 6.50 0.34
C ARG A 49 -12.22 6.36 1.59
N TYR A 50 -11.51 5.24 1.69
CA TYR A 50 -10.66 4.93 2.83
C TYR A 50 -9.20 5.15 2.42
N GLY A 51 -8.57 6.14 3.05
CA GLY A 51 -7.15 6.44 2.91
C GLY A 51 -6.32 5.72 3.98
N TRP A 52 -4.99 5.69 3.79
CA TRP A 52 -4.07 5.17 4.80
C TRP A 52 -4.31 5.88 6.13
N PHE A 53 -4.39 5.16 7.24
CA PHE A 53 -4.46 5.70 8.61
C PHE A 53 -4.16 4.56 9.60
N LEU A 54 -3.53 4.86 10.73
CA LEU A 54 -3.33 3.91 11.82
C LEU A 54 -3.84 4.51 13.14
N PRO A 55 -4.54 3.71 13.98
CA PRO A 55 -4.99 4.17 15.29
C PRO A 55 -3.80 4.45 16.23
N GLU A 56 -4.09 5.02 17.41
CA GLU A 56 -3.09 5.08 18.48
C GLU A 56 -2.61 3.66 18.82
N GLY A 57 -1.29 3.48 18.79
CA GLY A 57 -0.62 2.25 19.21
C GLY A 57 -0.11 2.37 20.64
N PRO A 58 0.55 1.32 21.18
CA PRO A 58 1.07 1.34 22.53
C PRO A 58 2.09 2.47 22.72
N ASP A 59 2.06 3.11 23.90
CA ASP A 59 2.95 4.24 24.24
C ASP A 59 4.43 3.85 24.37
N SER A 60 4.73 2.54 24.43
CA SER A 60 6.08 2.02 24.62
C SER A 60 6.38 0.88 23.64
N PRO A 61 7.25 1.10 22.64
CA PRO A 61 7.62 0.06 21.70
C PRO A 61 8.38 -1.05 22.43
N SER A 62 7.84 -2.26 22.38
CA SER A 62 8.41 -3.47 22.98
C SER A 62 8.95 -4.43 21.91
N PHE A 63 8.57 -4.23 20.65
CA PHE A 63 8.94 -5.05 19.50
C PHE A 63 9.46 -4.21 18.33
N PRO A 64 10.29 -4.77 17.43
CA PRO A 64 10.72 -4.08 16.21
C PRO A 64 9.56 -3.54 15.37
N GLU A 65 8.44 -4.27 15.35
CA GLU A 65 7.19 -3.87 14.69
C GLU A 65 6.64 -2.52 15.20
N ASP A 66 6.81 -2.21 16.49
CA ASP A 66 6.30 -0.98 17.09
C ASP A 66 7.05 0.26 16.59
N ASN A 67 8.34 0.12 16.25
CA ASN A 67 9.14 1.21 15.70
C ASN A 67 8.63 1.60 14.30
N VAL A 68 8.37 0.60 13.45
CA VAL A 68 7.81 0.83 12.11
C VAL A 68 6.38 1.36 12.21
N TYR A 69 5.57 0.80 13.11
CA TYR A 69 4.21 1.26 13.38
C TYR A 69 4.18 2.74 13.76
N THR A 70 5.08 3.17 14.66
CA THR A 70 5.17 4.55 15.13
C THR A 70 5.48 5.53 13.99
N ALA A 71 6.44 5.20 13.13
CA ALA A 71 6.76 6.02 11.95
C ALA A 71 5.61 6.05 10.93
N LEU A 72 4.94 4.91 10.69
CA LEU A 72 3.77 4.83 9.82
C LEU A 72 2.59 5.64 10.34
N LYS A 73 2.34 5.62 11.66
CA LYS A 73 1.34 6.44 12.35
C LYS A 73 1.61 7.92 12.15
N ALA A 74 2.88 8.33 12.27
CA ALA A 74 3.32 9.71 12.04
C ALA A 74 3.33 10.12 10.55
N ARG A 75 2.89 9.24 9.62
CA ARG A 75 2.97 9.43 8.16
C ARG A 75 4.40 9.65 7.64
N ALA A 76 5.41 9.27 8.42
CA ALA A 76 6.81 9.35 8.04
C ALA A 76 7.20 8.10 7.22
N CYS A 77 6.62 7.95 6.03
CA CYS A 77 6.74 6.71 5.24
C CYS A 77 8.21 6.37 4.87
N ALA A 78 9.05 7.38 4.66
CA ALA A 78 10.47 7.19 4.37
C ALA A 78 11.26 6.71 5.60
N GLU A 79 10.92 7.24 6.78
CA GLU A 79 11.48 6.80 8.05
C GLU A 79 11.03 5.36 8.37
N ALA A 80 9.75 5.06 8.18
CA ALA A 80 9.22 3.70 8.31
C ALA A 80 9.93 2.70 7.38
N GLN A 81 10.25 3.09 6.14
CA GLN A 81 11.06 2.28 5.24
C GLN A 81 12.47 2.04 5.81
N ALA A 82 13.14 3.08 6.29
CA ALA A 82 14.50 2.97 6.84
C ALA A 82 14.56 2.07 8.08
N ILE A 83 13.59 2.21 9.00
CA ILE A 83 13.47 1.34 10.18
C ILE A 83 13.22 -0.11 9.74
N LEU A 84 12.32 -0.32 8.77
CA LEU A 84 12.06 -1.66 8.25
C LEU A 84 13.30 -2.27 7.59
N ASP A 85 14.06 -1.50 6.82
CA ASP A 85 15.30 -1.96 6.17
C ASP A 85 16.38 -2.37 7.18
N ASP A 86 16.45 -1.69 8.33
CA ASP A 86 17.38 -2.00 9.42
C ASP A 86 16.92 -3.20 10.27
N GLN A 87 15.61 -3.33 10.50
CA GLN A 87 15.08 -4.21 11.55
C GLN A 87 14.27 -5.41 11.05
N TRP A 88 14.05 -5.56 9.74
CA TRP A 88 13.19 -6.63 9.20
C TRP A 88 13.58 -8.03 9.71
N SER A 89 14.88 -8.30 9.85
CA SER A 89 15.38 -9.60 10.28
C SER A 89 15.09 -9.89 11.75
N SER A 90 14.79 -8.87 12.56
CA SER A 90 14.47 -8.98 13.98
C SER A 90 12.96 -9.09 14.23
N MET A 91 12.12 -8.88 13.21
CA MET A 91 10.67 -8.99 13.33
C MET A 91 10.23 -10.40 13.71
N THR A 92 9.04 -10.50 14.30
CA THR A 92 8.45 -11.73 14.83
C THR A 92 8.17 -12.76 13.73
N SER A 93 7.83 -12.30 12.53
CA SER A 93 7.50 -13.18 11.41
C SER A 93 7.88 -12.60 10.04
N PRO A 94 8.17 -13.44 9.04
CA PRO A 94 8.36 -12.98 7.66
C PRO A 94 7.10 -12.30 7.09
N ARG A 95 5.93 -12.73 7.58
CA ARG A 95 4.63 -12.12 7.30
C ARG A 95 4.56 -10.67 7.78
N ASN A 96 5.09 -10.35 8.97
CA ASN A 96 5.12 -8.98 9.47
C ASN A 96 5.96 -8.09 8.57
N VAL A 97 7.15 -8.53 8.16
CA VAL A 97 7.99 -7.77 7.23
C VAL A 97 7.22 -7.35 5.98
N LEU A 98 6.50 -8.28 5.35
CA LEU A 98 5.70 -8.01 4.15
C LEU A 98 4.47 -7.13 4.44
N LEU A 99 3.80 -7.33 5.58
CA LEU A 99 2.66 -6.52 5.98
C LEU A 99 3.07 -5.06 6.23
N TYR A 100 4.16 -4.83 6.97
CA TYR A 100 4.69 -3.50 7.23
C TYR A 100 5.24 -2.86 5.95
N GLN A 101 5.90 -3.62 5.06
CA GLN A 101 6.30 -3.14 3.75
C GLN A 101 5.09 -2.68 2.91
N ALA A 102 3.98 -3.43 2.96
CA ALA A 102 2.72 -3.01 2.31
C ALA A 102 2.23 -1.68 2.88
N GLY A 103 2.26 -1.53 4.21
CA GLY A 103 1.93 -0.28 4.89
C GLY A 103 2.79 0.90 4.46
N VAL A 104 4.11 0.70 4.32
CA VAL A 104 5.04 1.74 3.82
C VAL A 104 4.70 2.16 2.40
N HIS A 105 4.35 1.22 1.52
CA HIS A 105 3.93 1.56 0.17
C HIS A 105 2.61 2.35 0.15
N LEU A 106 1.61 1.93 0.92
CA LEU A 106 0.30 2.59 1.00
C LEU A 106 0.37 3.97 1.67
N CYS A 107 1.19 4.10 2.70
CA CYS A 107 1.51 5.39 3.33
C CYS A 107 2.00 6.40 2.29
N GLY A 108 2.85 5.97 1.35
CA GLY A 108 3.37 6.80 0.25
C GLY A 108 2.47 6.85 -1.00
N GLY A 109 1.22 6.38 -0.95
CA GLY A 109 0.29 6.39 -2.09
C GLY A 109 0.59 5.38 -3.20
N ARG A 110 1.49 4.41 -2.97
CA ARG A 110 1.91 3.39 -3.94
C ARG A 110 1.03 2.14 -3.82
N GLU A 111 -0.24 2.25 -4.21
CA GLU A 111 -1.24 1.19 -3.97
C GLU A 111 -0.88 -0.17 -4.59
N SER A 112 -0.41 -0.18 -5.85
CA SER A 112 -0.05 -1.43 -6.54
C SER A 112 1.11 -2.17 -5.85
N ALA A 113 2.12 -1.43 -5.38
CA ALA A 113 3.24 -2.00 -4.62
C ALA A 113 2.78 -2.50 -3.24
N GLY A 114 1.88 -1.76 -2.58
CA GLY A 114 1.27 -2.19 -1.33
C GLY A 114 0.49 -3.49 -1.47
N ARG A 115 -0.34 -3.59 -2.52
CA ARG A 115 -1.10 -4.80 -2.84
C ARG A 115 -0.19 -5.99 -3.10
N ALA A 116 0.86 -5.83 -3.89
CA ALA A 116 1.80 -6.92 -4.20
C ALA A 116 2.45 -7.49 -2.92
N MET A 117 2.84 -6.64 -1.98
CA MET A 117 3.42 -7.07 -0.71
C MET A 117 2.37 -7.73 0.21
N PHE A 118 1.16 -7.19 0.25
CA PHE A 118 0.06 -7.78 1.01
C PHE A 118 -0.34 -9.17 0.50
N ASP A 119 -0.42 -9.34 -0.83
CA ASP A 119 -0.71 -10.63 -1.47
C ASP A 119 0.38 -11.65 -1.16
N ARG A 120 1.65 -11.24 -1.12
CA ARG A 120 2.75 -12.11 -0.68
C ARG A 120 2.64 -12.47 0.79
N ALA A 121 2.32 -11.51 1.66
CA ALA A 121 2.14 -11.75 3.10
C ALA A 121 1.04 -12.80 3.35
N SER A 122 -0.04 -12.76 2.57
CA SER A 122 -1.18 -13.69 2.69
C SER A 122 -0.78 -15.17 2.58
N ARG A 123 0.30 -15.48 1.87
CA ARG A 123 0.80 -16.86 1.67
C ARG A 123 1.33 -17.49 2.95
N TYR A 124 1.72 -16.67 3.93
CA TYR A 124 2.16 -17.13 5.25
C TYR A 124 0.99 -17.31 6.24
N GLY A 125 -0.20 -16.82 5.89
CA GLY A 125 -1.38 -16.83 6.75
C GLY A 125 -1.51 -15.59 7.65
N TRP A 126 -2.73 -15.32 8.12
CA TRP A 126 -3.09 -14.10 8.86
C TRP A 126 -3.15 -14.27 10.38
N ALA A 127 -2.70 -15.41 10.91
CA ALA A 127 -2.71 -15.65 12.35
C ALA A 127 -1.84 -14.64 13.11
N MET A 128 -2.40 -13.97 14.11
CA MET A 128 -1.74 -12.95 14.93
C MET A 128 -1.87 -13.33 16.40
N ASN A 129 -0.81 -13.10 17.18
CA ASN A 129 -0.84 -13.36 18.62
C ASN A 129 -1.87 -12.42 19.24
N ARG A 130 -2.85 -12.98 19.96
CA ARG A 130 -3.71 -12.23 20.88
C ARG A 130 -3.22 -12.56 22.29
N GLY A 131 -2.18 -11.86 22.74
CA GLY A 131 -1.47 -12.14 23.98
C GLY A 131 -0.98 -10.86 24.66
N SER A 132 -0.53 -10.99 25.90
CA SER A 132 0.03 -9.89 26.72
C SER A 132 1.40 -9.39 26.23
N ASP A 133 1.86 -9.88 25.09
CA ASP A 133 3.13 -9.58 24.43
C ASP A 133 3.00 -8.45 23.38
N GLY A 134 2.02 -7.55 23.48
CA GLY A 134 1.99 -6.21 22.84
C GLY A 134 1.93 -6.11 21.30
N SER A 135 2.76 -6.87 20.58
CA SER A 135 2.90 -6.84 19.11
C SER A 135 1.63 -7.21 18.34
N GLY A 136 0.74 -8.01 18.95
CA GLY A 136 -0.51 -8.43 18.31
C GLY A 136 -1.46 -7.30 17.96
N GLU A 137 -1.51 -6.25 18.78
CA GLU A 137 -2.41 -5.11 18.58
C GLU A 137 -1.96 -4.25 17.40
N VAL A 138 -0.67 -3.94 17.30
CA VAL A 138 -0.10 -3.17 16.18
C VAL A 138 -0.12 -3.93 14.87
N ASP A 139 0.11 -5.25 14.90
CA ASP A 139 0.01 -6.13 13.74
C ASP A 139 -1.44 -6.12 13.20
N CYS A 140 -2.41 -6.24 14.10
CA CYS A 140 -3.83 -6.22 13.76
C CYS A 140 -4.26 -4.86 13.19
N ALA A 141 -3.89 -3.76 13.85
CA ALA A 141 -4.18 -2.41 13.37
C ALA A 141 -3.57 -2.15 11.98
N THR A 142 -2.32 -2.60 11.76
CA THR A 142 -1.65 -2.49 10.46
C THR A 142 -2.38 -3.29 9.38
N TYR A 143 -2.77 -4.53 9.68
CA TYR A 143 -3.56 -5.36 8.76
C TYR A 143 -4.91 -4.73 8.39
N GLN A 144 -5.65 -4.23 9.38
CA GLN A 144 -6.93 -3.57 9.14
C GLN A 144 -6.78 -2.32 8.28
N ALA A 145 -5.75 -1.50 8.54
CA ALA A 145 -5.44 -0.32 7.74
C ALA A 145 -5.08 -0.67 6.30
N VAL A 146 -4.20 -1.67 6.09
CA VAL A 146 -3.81 -2.12 4.76
C VAL A 146 -5.04 -2.62 3.98
N ARG A 147 -5.89 -3.47 4.59
CA ARG A 147 -7.11 -3.96 3.94
C ARG A 147 -8.11 -2.85 3.68
N SER A 148 -8.27 -1.91 4.60
CA SER A 148 -9.16 -0.76 4.43
C SER A 148 -8.82 0.06 3.20
N VAL A 149 -7.54 0.34 2.97
CA VAL A 149 -7.08 1.03 1.75
C VAL A 149 -7.28 0.17 0.50
N LEU A 150 -6.90 -1.11 0.54
CA LEU A 150 -6.95 -1.98 -0.64
C LEU A 150 -8.36 -2.39 -1.06
N GLU A 151 -9.28 -2.55 -0.12
CA GLU A 151 -10.64 -3.03 -0.36
C GLU A 151 -11.68 -1.91 -0.26
N GLN A 152 -11.27 -0.69 0.09
CA GLN A 152 -12.14 0.49 0.24
C GLN A 152 -13.34 0.20 1.17
N GLN A 153 -13.05 -0.42 2.31
CA GLN A 153 -14.02 -0.72 3.37
C GLN A 153 -13.48 -0.26 4.72
N ALA A 154 -14.36 -0.17 5.71
CA ALA A 154 -13.99 0.28 7.04
C ALA A 154 -13.00 -0.69 7.72
N PRO A 155 -11.93 -0.20 8.39
CA PRO A 155 -10.92 -1.06 9.03
C PRO A 155 -11.51 -2.11 9.99
N GLU A 156 -12.55 -1.73 10.73
CA GLU A 156 -13.27 -2.58 11.69
C GLU A 156 -14.03 -3.75 11.06
N SER A 157 -14.26 -3.72 9.74
CA SER A 157 -14.87 -4.85 9.01
C SER A 157 -13.92 -6.03 8.83
N PHE A 158 -12.64 -5.85 9.13
CA PHE A 158 -11.60 -6.85 8.95
C PHE A 158 -11.18 -7.46 10.28
N PRO A 159 -11.75 -8.61 10.67
CA PRO A 159 -11.33 -9.28 11.90
C PRO A 159 -9.89 -9.80 11.75
N CYS A 160 -9.10 -9.62 12.82
CA CYS A 160 -7.77 -10.20 12.92
C CYS A 160 -7.89 -11.66 13.34
N ALA A 161 -7.22 -12.56 12.60
CA ALA A 161 -7.27 -13.98 12.89
C ALA A 161 -6.41 -14.29 14.10
N GLU A 162 -7.00 -14.87 15.15
CA GLU A 162 -6.27 -15.30 16.32
C GLU A 162 -5.40 -16.51 16.00
N GLY A 163 -4.17 -16.53 16.53
CA GLY A 163 -3.31 -17.70 16.47
C GLY A 163 -1.85 -17.33 16.62
N ARG A 164 -0.98 -18.33 16.52
CA ARG A 164 0.46 -18.07 16.53
C ARG A 164 0.89 -17.51 15.17
N PRO A 165 1.61 -16.37 15.12
CA PRO A 165 2.23 -15.87 13.90
C PRO A 165 3.08 -16.92 13.19
N PRO A 166 3.10 -16.92 11.85
CA PRO A 166 3.97 -17.81 11.09
C PRO A 166 5.41 -17.55 11.49
N ARG A 167 6.14 -18.61 11.84
CA ARG A 167 7.54 -18.50 12.26
C ARG A 167 8.45 -18.32 11.05
N TRP A 168 9.62 -17.76 11.29
CA TRP A 168 10.71 -17.82 10.33
C TRP A 168 11.07 -19.29 10.00
N PRO A 169 11.34 -19.63 8.73
CA PRO A 169 11.79 -20.97 8.37
C PRO A 169 13.13 -21.35 9.01
N ASP A 170 14.03 -20.37 9.16
CA ASP A 170 15.34 -20.49 9.78
C ASP A 170 15.57 -19.27 10.69
N ASP A 171 16.08 -19.49 11.90
CA ASP A 171 16.31 -18.43 12.88
C ASP A 171 17.72 -17.81 12.81
N THR A 172 18.64 -18.43 12.06
CA THR A 172 20.04 -18.03 11.92
C THR A 172 20.37 -17.38 10.58
N ASP A 173 19.80 -17.87 9.48
CA ASP A 173 19.98 -17.32 8.13
C ASP A 173 18.63 -16.91 7.52
N ARG A 174 18.04 -15.85 8.09
CA ARG A 174 16.78 -15.29 7.58
C ARG A 174 17.00 -14.71 6.19
N ALA A 175 16.22 -15.15 5.21
CA ALA A 175 16.15 -14.51 3.90
C ALA A 175 15.15 -13.35 3.94
N ASP A 176 15.47 -12.22 3.31
CA ASP A 176 14.55 -11.09 3.21
C ASP A 176 13.29 -11.51 2.43
N PRO A 177 12.11 -11.58 3.08
CA PRO A 177 10.90 -12.06 2.43
C PRO A 177 10.34 -11.08 1.41
N ARG A 178 10.87 -9.85 1.31
CA ARG A 178 10.45 -8.82 0.35
C ARG A 178 11.07 -9.04 -1.02
N THR A 179 12.26 -9.62 -1.07
CA THR A 179 12.93 -9.94 -2.34
C THR A 179 12.42 -11.27 -2.87
N ASP A 180 12.29 -11.40 -4.19
CA ASP A 180 12.09 -12.71 -4.81
C ASP A 180 13.45 -13.40 -4.88
N THR A 181 13.95 -13.86 -3.73
CA THR A 181 15.12 -14.72 -3.74
C THR A 181 14.68 -16.08 -4.25
N THR A 182 14.61 -16.24 -5.57
CA THR A 182 14.82 -17.55 -6.17
C THR A 182 16.24 -17.93 -5.77
N THR A 183 16.37 -18.78 -4.74
CA THR A 183 17.63 -19.46 -4.46
C THR A 183 18.01 -20.19 -5.73
N THR A 184 18.79 -19.55 -6.58
CA THR A 184 19.52 -20.22 -7.63
C THR A 184 20.55 -21.02 -6.86
N THR A 185 20.18 -22.24 -6.48
CA THR A 185 21.13 -23.27 -6.13
C THR A 185 22.04 -23.39 -7.35
N THR A 186 23.17 -22.70 -7.29
CA THR A 186 24.28 -22.87 -8.23
C THR A 186 24.82 -24.27 -7.98
N THR A 187 24.14 -25.27 -8.53
CA THR A 187 24.78 -26.54 -8.87
C THR A 187 25.96 -26.17 -9.77
N PRO A 188 27.20 -26.57 -9.48
CA PRO A 188 28.32 -26.33 -10.38
C PRO A 188 28.11 -27.18 -11.63
N THR A 189 27.36 -26.65 -12.60
CA THR A 189 27.24 -27.24 -13.92
C THR A 189 28.48 -26.84 -14.68
N GLY A 190 29.30 -27.85 -15.01
CA GLY A 190 30.55 -27.71 -15.73
C GLY A 190 30.43 -26.81 -16.95
N THR A 191 31.48 -26.02 -17.14
CA THR A 191 31.76 -25.18 -18.30
C THR A 191 31.43 -25.91 -19.60
N THR A 192 30.35 -25.52 -20.26
CA THR A 192 30.15 -25.78 -21.68
C THR A 192 30.21 -24.44 -22.40
N THR A 193 31.34 -24.21 -23.05
CA THR A 193 31.63 -23.05 -23.90
C THR A 193 30.66 -23.04 -25.09
N THR A 194 29.70 -22.12 -25.11
CA THR A 194 28.85 -21.87 -26.27
C THR A 194 29.52 -20.81 -27.15
N THR A 195 30.04 -21.24 -28.30
CA THR A 195 30.57 -20.36 -29.35
C THR A 195 29.42 -19.70 -30.10
N THR A 196 29.31 -18.37 -30.02
CA THR A 196 28.28 -17.59 -30.73
C THR A 196 28.75 -17.28 -32.16
N THR A 197 28.14 -17.90 -33.18
CA THR A 197 28.38 -17.56 -34.59
C THR A 197 27.41 -16.45 -35.02
N THR A 198 27.87 -15.20 -35.09
CA THR A 198 27.12 -14.07 -35.65
C THR A 198 27.01 -14.22 -37.17
N THR A 199 25.79 -14.42 -37.69
CA THR A 199 25.53 -14.43 -39.14
C THR A 199 24.99 -13.07 -39.59
N THR A 200 25.81 -12.30 -40.31
CA THR A 200 25.44 -11.01 -40.91
C THR A 200 24.63 -11.25 -42.19
N ARG A 201 23.33 -10.89 -42.19
CA ARG A 201 22.47 -10.90 -43.39
C ARG A 201 22.78 -9.65 -44.23
N THR A 202 23.32 -9.86 -45.43
CA THR A 202 23.57 -8.81 -46.44
C THR A 202 22.38 -8.75 -47.41
N THR A 203 21.71 -7.60 -47.49
CA THR A 203 20.58 -7.36 -48.41
C THR A 203 21.14 -6.84 -49.74
N THR A 204 20.92 -7.58 -50.84
CA THR A 204 21.30 -7.16 -52.20
C THR A 204 20.06 -6.62 -52.92
N THR A 205 20.11 -5.37 -53.37
CA THR A 205 19.06 -4.69 -54.14
C THR A 205 19.32 -4.91 -55.63
N THR A 206 18.39 -5.56 -56.34
CA THR A 206 18.47 -5.76 -57.80
C THR A 206 17.65 -4.68 -58.51
N THR A 207 18.29 -3.89 -59.36
CA THR A 207 17.65 -2.89 -60.24
C THR A 207 17.53 -3.49 -61.65
N THR A 208 16.29 -3.61 -62.17
CA THR A 208 16.02 -4.07 -63.53
C THR A 208 15.82 -2.87 -64.45
N THR A 209 16.67 -2.73 -65.47
CA THR A 209 16.58 -1.68 -66.50
C THR A 209 15.92 -2.25 -67.76
N THR A 210 14.80 -1.66 -68.17
CA THR A 210 14.08 -1.96 -69.42
C THR A 210 14.57 -1.01 -70.51
N THR A 211 14.92 -1.53 -71.69
CA THR A 211 15.24 -0.72 -72.89
C THR A 211 14.36 -1.18 -74.05
N SER A 212 13.70 -0.21 -74.69
CA SER A 212 12.93 -0.35 -75.94
C SER A 212 13.82 -0.18 -77.17
#